data_AF-A0A151QR61-F1
#
_entry.id   AF-A0A151QR61-F1
#
_cell.length_a   1.000
_cell.length_b   1.000
_cell.length_c   1.000
_cell.angle_alpha   90.00
_cell.angle_beta   90.00
_cell.angle_gamma   90.00
#
_symmetry.space_group_name_H-M   'P 1'
#
loop_
_entity.id
_entity.type
_entity.pdbx_description
1 polymer ?
#
loop_
_entity_poly.entity_id
_entity_poly.type
_entity_poly.pdbx_seq_one_letter_code
_entity_poly.pdbx_strand_id
1 'polypeptide(L)'
;TSRTTTIRKDISGIRKLGGESLYEYWERFKKLCESYPHHQISEQLLLQYFDEGMNNMERSMIDAASGGALGDMTLVEARHLIEKMASNS
;
A
#
# COMPACT_ATOMS: atom_id res chain seq x y z
N THR A 1 7.46 -6.95 24.71
CA THR A 1 7.63 -6.74 23.26
C THR A 1 7.18 -5.33 22.94
N SER A 2 8.09 -4.44 22.53
CA SER A 2 7.79 -3.01 22.35
C SER A 2 6.71 -2.80 21.29
N ARG A 3 5.80 -1.84 21.52
CA ARG A 3 4.70 -1.46 20.61
C ARG A 3 5.18 -1.37 19.14
N THR A 4 6.35 -0.76 18.94
CA THR A 4 7.08 -0.60 17.67
C THR A 4 7.29 -1.90 16.88
N THR A 5 7.56 -3.02 17.57
CA THR A 5 7.79 -4.32 16.90
C THR A 5 6.53 -4.97 16.36
N THR A 6 5.37 -4.72 16.98
CA THR A 6 4.08 -5.22 16.50
C THR A 6 3.64 -4.49 15.25
N ILE A 7 3.78 -3.16 15.22
CA ILE A 7 3.34 -2.34 14.08
C ILE A 7 4.15 -2.63 12.83
N ARG A 8 5.46 -2.83 12.96
CA ARG A 8 6.29 -3.20 11.82
C ARG A 8 5.83 -4.53 11.21
N LYS A 9 5.43 -5.49 12.05
CA LYS A 9 4.83 -6.75 11.59
C LYS A 9 3.50 -6.50 10.90
N ASP A 10 2.63 -5.68 11.48
CA ASP A 10 1.32 -5.36 10.92
C ASP A 10 1.43 -4.67 9.55
N ILE A 11 2.39 -3.73 9.41
CA ILE A 11 2.68 -3.05 8.15
C ILE A 11 3.22 -4.04 7.11
N SER A 12 4.24 -4.84 7.47
CA SER A 12 4.83 -5.82 6.55
C SER A 12 3.88 -6.95 6.15
N GLY A 13 2.93 -7.28 7.03
CA GLY A 13 1.95 -8.35 6.85
C GLY A 13 0.62 -7.88 6.32
N ILE A 14 0.47 -6.60 5.95
CA ILE A 14 -0.80 -6.07 5.49
C ILE A 14 -1.19 -6.76 4.18
N ARG A 15 -2.42 -7.29 4.13
CA ARG A 15 -3.00 -7.94 2.95
C ARG A 15 -4.36 -7.34 2.68
N LYS A 16 -4.72 -7.20 1.42
CA LYS A 16 -6.07 -6.80 1.03
C LYS A 16 -7.06 -7.87 1.45
N LEU A 17 -8.16 -7.46 2.07
CA LEU A 17 -9.20 -8.38 2.54
C LEU A 17 -10.12 -8.78 1.39
N GLY A 18 -10.75 -9.95 1.50
CA GLY A 18 -11.75 -10.40 0.55
C GLY A 18 -12.95 -9.44 0.53
N GLY A 19 -13.27 -8.89 -0.64
CA GLY A 19 -14.35 -7.91 -0.80
C GLY A 19 -13.98 -6.46 -0.48
N GLU A 20 -12.77 -6.19 0.02
CA GLU A 20 -12.24 -4.83 0.15
C GLU A 20 -11.97 -4.26 -1.25
N SER A 21 -12.25 -2.99 -1.49
CA SER A 21 -11.80 -2.27 -2.69
C SER A 21 -10.32 -1.88 -2.58
N LEU A 22 -9.68 -1.54 -3.71
CA LEU A 22 -8.30 -1.03 -3.69
C LEU A 22 -8.20 0.27 -2.86
N TYR A 23 -9.22 1.12 -2.91
CA TYR A 23 -9.29 2.35 -2.14
C TYR A 23 -9.36 2.10 -0.64
N GLU A 24 -10.26 1.20 -0.20
CA GLU A 24 -10.37 0.85 1.23
C GLU A 24 -9.08 0.24 1.77
N TYR A 25 -8.43 -0.60 0.97
CA TYR A 25 -7.14 -1.18 1.31
C TYR A 25 -6.05 -0.11 1.49
N TRP A 26 -5.98 0.86 0.57
CA TRP A 26 -5.08 2.00 0.66
C TRP A 26 -5.35 2.88 1.89
N GLU A 27 -6.61 3.21 2.17
CA GLU A 27 -6.97 3.99 3.36
C GLU A 27 -6.57 3.28 4.66
N ARG A 28 -6.76 1.95 4.73
CA ARG A 28 -6.32 1.16 5.88
C ARG A 28 -4.80 1.16 6.04
N PHE A 29 -4.07 1.05 4.93
CA PHE A 29 -2.62 1.12 4.93
C PHE A 29 -2.11 2.48 5.43
N LYS A 30 -2.66 3.60 4.92
CA LYS A 30 -2.29 4.94 5.40
C LYS A 30 -2.55 5.12 6.89
N LYS A 31 -3.73 4.72 7.37
CA LYS A 31 -4.09 4.81 8.80
C LYS A 31 -3.10 4.05 9.67
N LEU A 32 -2.63 2.89 9.19
CA LEU A 32 -1.62 2.11 9.89
C LEU A 32 -0.26 2.84 9.93
N CYS A 33 0.15 3.46 8.83
CA CYS A 33 1.38 4.26 8.78
C CYS A 33 1.30 5.53 9.66
N GLU A 34 0.20 6.28 9.56
CA GLU A 34 -0.06 7.51 10.34
C GLU A 34 -0.13 7.26 11.85
N SER A 35 -0.59 6.07 12.26
CA SER A 35 -0.64 5.71 13.68
C SER A 35 0.74 5.65 14.34
N TYR A 36 1.83 5.57 13.55
CA TYR A 36 3.20 5.53 14.06
C TYR A 36 4.20 6.28 13.18
N PRO A 37 4.26 7.62 13.25
CA PRO A 37 5.16 8.43 12.42
C PRO A 37 6.67 8.12 12.61
N HIS A 38 7.04 7.39 13.66
CA HIS A 38 8.42 6.96 13.95
C HIS A 38 8.68 5.47 13.66
N HIS A 39 8.00 4.89 12.67
CA HIS A 39 8.14 3.46 12.32
C HIS A 39 9.54 3.09 11.74
N GLN A 40 10.33 4.07 11.27
CA GLN A 40 11.67 3.90 10.66
C GLN A 40 11.65 2.97 9.42
N ILE A 41 10.55 2.99 8.68
CA ILE A 41 10.38 2.23 7.43
C ILE A 41 10.45 3.24 6.31
N SER A 42 11.24 2.98 5.28
CA SER A 42 11.33 3.87 4.11
C SER A 42 10.05 3.82 3.30
N GLU A 43 9.74 4.92 2.61
CA GLU A 43 8.57 5.03 1.73
C GLU A 43 8.55 3.93 0.65
N GLN A 44 9.71 3.60 0.09
CA GLN A 44 9.85 2.53 -0.90
C GLN A 44 9.48 1.16 -0.31
N LEU A 45 9.90 0.87 0.93
CA LEU A 45 9.60 -0.40 1.58
C LEU A 45 8.11 -0.48 1.99
N LEU A 46 7.49 0.66 2.32
CA LEU A 46 6.05 0.76 2.52
C LEU A 46 5.28 0.39 1.25
N LEU A 47 5.67 0.95 0.10
CA LEU A 47 5.08 0.63 -1.20
C LEU A 47 5.27 -0.84 -1.58
N GLN A 48 6.44 -1.41 -1.30
CA GLN A 48 6.69 -2.83 -1.51
C GLN A 48 5.74 -3.71 -0.69
N TYR A 49 5.56 -3.42 0.60
CA TYR A 49 4.62 -4.18 1.43
C TYR A 49 3.16 -4.03 1.00
N PHE A 50 2.79 -2.84 0.53
CA PHE A 50 1.48 -2.60 -0.05
C PHE A 50 1.28 -3.43 -1.34
N ASP A 51 2.27 -3.44 -2.23
CA ASP A 51 2.24 -4.22 -3.47
C ASP A 51 2.11 -5.73 -3.21
N GLU A 52 2.99 -6.26 -2.34
CA GLU A 52 3.00 -7.66 -1.93
C GLU A 52 1.68 -8.11 -1.29
N GLY A 53 0.90 -7.17 -0.75
CA GLY A 53 -0.37 -7.46 -0.11
C GLY A 53 -1.59 -7.48 -1.02
N MET A 54 -1.44 -7.07 -2.28
CA MET A 54 -2.47 -7.16 -3.32
C MET A 54 -2.45 -8.51 -4.04
N ASN A 55 -3.53 -8.83 -4.75
CA ASN A 55 -3.56 -9.98 -5.65
C ASN A 55 -2.90 -9.66 -7.01
N ASN A 56 -2.54 -10.70 -7.77
CA ASN A 56 -1.83 -10.56 -9.05
C ASN A 56 -2.60 -9.72 -10.09
N MET A 57 -3.93 -9.76 -10.07
CA MET A 57 -4.76 -9.01 -11.02
C MET A 57 -4.68 -7.50 -10.74
N GLU A 58 -4.78 -7.11 -9.48
CA GLU A 58 -4.66 -5.71 -9.06
C GLU A 58 -3.27 -5.14 -9.35
N ARG A 59 -2.21 -5.90 -9.05
CA ARG A 59 -0.84 -5.50 -9.42
C ARG A 59 -0.71 -5.30 -10.92
N SER A 60 -1.19 -6.26 -11.72
CA SER A 60 -1.13 -6.15 -13.19
C SER A 60 -1.89 -4.93 -13.71
N MET A 61 -3.03 -4.58 -13.12
CA MET A 61 -3.80 -3.38 -13.50
C MET A 61 -3.06 -2.09 -13.13
N ILE A 62 -2.46 -2.06 -11.94
CA ILE A 62 -1.65 -0.93 -11.48
C ILE A 62 -0.42 -0.77 -12.37
N ASP A 63 0.34 -1.83 -12.61
CA ASP A 63 1.55 -1.81 -13.44
C ASP A 63 1.25 -1.35 -14.88
N ALA A 64 0.11 -1.76 -15.42
CA ALA A 64 -0.36 -1.31 -16.74
C ALA A 64 -0.74 0.18 -16.74
N ALA A 65 -1.29 0.69 -15.64
CA ALA A 65 -1.73 2.08 -15.51
C ALA A 65 -0.60 3.05 -15.13
N SER A 66 0.43 2.58 -14.41
CA SER A 66 1.66 3.32 -14.09
C SER A 66 2.69 3.27 -15.22
N GLY A 67 2.66 2.23 -16.07
CA GLY A 67 3.69 1.97 -17.07
C GLY A 67 4.95 1.32 -16.51
N GLY A 68 4.89 0.73 -15.31
CA GLY A 68 6.02 0.12 -14.60
C GLY A 68 5.63 -0.41 -13.21
N ALA A 69 6.57 -1.00 -12.47
CA ALA A 69 6.25 -1.57 -11.16
C ALA A 69 5.88 -0.50 -10.12
N LEU A 70 4.85 -0.74 -9.30
CA LEU A 70 4.46 0.21 -8.22
C LEU A 70 5.59 0.46 -7.21
N GLY A 71 6.45 -0.52 -6.97
CA GLY A 71 7.60 -0.38 -6.05
C GLY A 71 8.67 0.62 -6.51
N ASP A 72 8.65 1.02 -7.79
CA ASP A 72 9.58 2.01 -8.36
C ASP A 72 9.00 3.43 -8.33
N MET A 73 7.72 3.58 -7.96
CA MET A 73 7.03 4.87 -7.89
C MET A 73 7.30 5.58 -6.56
N THR A 74 7.12 6.90 -6.55
CA THR A 74 7.03 7.66 -5.29
C THR A 74 5.67 7.44 -4.61
N LEU A 75 5.58 7.65 -3.29
CA LEU A 75 4.29 7.56 -2.57
C LEU A 75 3.22 8.49 -3.15
N VAL A 76 3.64 9.65 -3.67
CA VAL A 76 2.73 10.63 -4.28
C VAL A 76 2.14 10.10 -5.59
N GLU A 77 2.96 9.48 -6.44
CA GLU A 77 2.51 8.91 -7.71
C GLU A 77 1.63 7.69 -7.47
N ALA A 78 2.03 6.79 -6.57
CA ALA A 78 1.23 5.62 -6.19
C ALA A 78 -0.13 6.06 -5.62
N ARG A 79 -0.15 7.07 -4.77
CA ARG A 79 -1.40 7.66 -4.25
C ARG A 79 -2.28 8.20 -5.38
N HIS A 80 -1.72 9.00 -6.27
CA HIS A 80 -2.49 9.61 -7.35
C HIS A 80 -3.08 8.55 -8.28
N LEU A 81 -2.31 7.48 -8.56
CA LEU A 81 -2.77 6.35 -9.36
C LEU A 81 -3.91 5.59 -8.68
N ILE A 82 -3.77 5.26 -7.40
CA ILE A 82 -4.81 4.57 -6.62
C ILE A 82 -6.08 5.41 -6.55
N GLU A 83 -5.97 6.73 -6.30
CA GLU A 83 -7.11 7.65 -6.29
C GLU A 83 -7.78 7.70 -7.67
N LYS A 84 -7.00 7.75 -8.76
CA LYS A 84 -7.53 7.70 -10.12
C LYS A 84 -8.26 6.40 -10.42
N MET A 85 -7.69 5.25 -10.02
CA MET A 85 -8.33 3.94 -10.19
C MET A 85 -9.60 3.80 -9.35
N ALA A 86 -9.59 4.33 -8.12
CA ALA A 86 -10.76 4.37 -7.25
C ALA A 86 -11.89 5.26 -7.81
N SER A 87 -11.53 6.39 -8.45
CA SER A 87 -12.49 7.30 -9.06
C SER A 87 -13.10 6.80 -10.38
N ASN A 88 -12.51 5.77 -10.99
CA ASN A 88 -12.98 5.16 -12.23
C ASN A 88 -13.81 3.88 -11.99
N SER A 89 -14.17 3.57 -10.74
CA SER A 89 -14.99 2.42 -10.35
C SER A 89 -16.42 2.80 -10.00
#